data_AF-E1YGL4-F1
#
_entry.id   AF-E1YGL4-F1
#
_cell.length_a   1.000
_cell.length_b   1.000
_cell.length_c   1.000
_cell.angle_alpha   90.00
_cell.angle_beta   90.00
_cell.angle_gamma   90.00
#
_symmetry.space_group_name_H-M   'P 1'
#
loop_
_entity.id
_entity.type
_entity.pdbx_description
1 polymer ?
#
loop_
_entity_poly.entity_id
_entity_poly.type
_entity_poly.pdbx_seq_one_letter_code
_entity_poly.pdbx_strand_id
1 'polypeptide(L)'
;MHTKKHLSFSELRKLISSRVNKFEDTRQESKVDYCLHDCCQSAFAMMVFQDPSINAFQQRLQDIKQLNNLKTMFNVSAIPQSMPLN
;
A
#
# COMPACT_ATOMS: atom_id res chain seq x y z
N MET A 1 -3.45 -21.10 15.43
CA MET A 1 -3.92 -21.03 14.03
C MET A 1 -2.73 -21.35 13.13
N HIS A 2 -2.71 -22.51 12.47
CA HIS A 2 -1.64 -22.82 11.51
C HIS A 2 -1.88 -22.00 10.24
N THR A 3 -1.20 -20.86 10.13
CA THR A 3 -1.20 -20.08 8.90
C THR A 3 -0.49 -20.93 7.84
N LYS A 4 -1.19 -21.33 6.78
CA LYS A 4 -0.54 -21.98 5.63
C LYS A 4 0.61 -21.06 5.19
N LYS A 5 1.83 -21.58 5.00
CA LYS A 5 3.04 -20.77 4.69
C LYS A 5 2.79 -19.73 3.58
N HIS A 6 2.03 -20.13 2.56
CA HIS A 6 1.62 -19.32 1.40
C HIS A 6 0.62 -18.19 1.70
N LEU A 7 0.04 -18.16 2.90
CA LEU A 7 -0.89 -17.13 3.37
C LEU A 7 -0.30 -16.29 4.52
N SER A 8 0.99 -16.45 4.81
CA SER A 8 1.68 -15.54 5.73
C SER A 8 1.72 -14.12 5.14
N PHE A 9 1.74 -13.11 6.01
CA PHE A 9 1.85 -11.70 5.60
C PHE A 9 2.98 -11.46 4.60
N SER A 10 4.17 -11.99 4.89
CA SER A 10 5.35 -11.81 4.04
C SER A 10 5.15 -12.42 2.65
N GLU A 11 4.52 -13.59 2.57
CA GLU A 11 4.29 -14.26 1.29
C GLU A 11 3.17 -13.57 0.50
N LEU A 12 2.12 -13.10 1.16
CA LEU A 12 1.06 -12.30 0.52
C LEU A 12 1.61 -10.97 -0.02
N ARG A 13 2.39 -10.24 0.78
CA ARG A 13 3.03 -8.99 0.37
C ARG A 13 3.91 -9.17 -0.87
N LYS A 14 4.78 -10.20 -0.86
CA LYS A 14 5.65 -10.55 -1.99
C LYS A 14 4.83 -11.00 -3.21
N LEU A 15 3.81 -11.81 -3.01
CA LEU A 15 2.94 -12.29 -4.08
C LEU A 15 2.26 -11.12 -4.79
N ILE A 16 1.63 -10.21 -4.03
CA ILE A 16 0.98 -9.01 -4.59
C ILE A 16 2.00 -8.18 -5.37
N SER A 17 3.16 -7.87 -4.77
CA SER A 17 4.23 -7.11 -5.43
C SER A 17 4.66 -7.76 -6.76
N SER A 18 4.93 -9.07 -6.74
CA SER A 18 5.37 -9.83 -7.92
C SER A 18 4.32 -9.91 -9.03
N ARG A 19 3.03 -9.82 -8.68
CA ARG A 19 1.93 -9.85 -9.65
C ARG A 19 1.71 -8.47 -10.23
N VAL A 20 1.69 -7.44 -9.40
CA VAL A 20 1.44 -6.07 -9.84
C VAL A 20 2.56 -5.56 -10.75
N ASN A 21 3.82 -5.87 -10.43
CA ASN A 21 4.96 -5.49 -11.28
C ASN A 21 5.01 -6.20 -12.65
N LYS A 22 4.15 -7.20 -12.89
CA LYS A 22 4.01 -7.85 -14.20
C LYS A 22 2.96 -7.19 -15.08
N PHE A 23 2.11 -6.34 -14.51
CA PHE A 23 1.13 -5.60 -15.31
C PHE A 23 1.84 -4.47 -16.03
N GLU A 24 1.56 -4.35 -17.32
CA GLU A 24 1.89 -3.15 -18.07
C GLU A 24 0.99 -2.02 -17.57
N ASP A 25 1.60 -0.92 -17.12
CA ASP A 25 0.87 0.28 -16.72
C ASP A 25 0.58 1.11 -17.95
N THR A 26 -0.62 0.97 -18.51
CA THR A 26 -1.05 1.67 -19.73
C THR A 26 -1.47 3.12 -19.48
N ARG A 27 -1.37 3.60 -18.23
CA ARG A 27 -1.64 5.00 -17.88
C ARG A 27 -0.55 5.88 -18.47
N GLN A 28 -0.92 7.10 -18.84
CA GLN A 28 0.04 8.08 -19.35
C GLN A 28 1.05 8.45 -18.26
N GLU A 29 2.33 8.11 -18.45
CA GLU A 29 3.40 8.29 -17.46
C GLU A 29 3.45 9.71 -16.88
N SER A 30 3.30 10.73 -17.72
CA SER A 30 3.32 12.15 -17.30
C SER A 30 2.11 12.58 -16.46
N LYS A 31 1.13 11.69 -16.21
CA LYS A 31 -0.05 11.91 -15.38
C LYS A 31 -0.13 10.91 -14.22
N VAL A 32 0.95 10.18 -13.96
CA VAL A 32 1.01 9.16 -12.91
C VAL A 32 1.95 9.65 -11.80
N ASP A 33 1.37 10.05 -10.68
CA ASP A 33 2.13 10.41 -9.47
C ASP A 33 2.55 9.18 -8.65
N TYR A 34 1.79 8.09 -8.76
CA TYR A 34 1.99 6.85 -7.99
C TYR A 34 1.86 5.60 -8.87
N CYS A 35 2.86 4.73 -8.79
CA CYS A 35 2.86 3.47 -9.53
C CYS A 35 1.81 2.50 -8.97
N LEU A 36 1.34 1.57 -9.82
CA LEU A 36 0.33 0.58 -9.42
C LEU A 36 0.78 -0.26 -8.21
N HIS A 37 2.07 -0.57 -8.12
CA HIS A 37 2.65 -1.30 -7.00
C HIS A 37 2.32 -0.65 -5.65
N ASP A 38 2.59 0.65 -5.53
CA ASP A 38 2.43 1.40 -4.29
C ASP A 38 0.95 1.58 -3.93
N CYS A 39 0.10 1.78 -4.93
CA CYS A 39 -1.35 1.78 -4.77
C CYS A 39 -1.86 0.45 -4.20
N CYS A 40 -1.43 -0.68 -4.79
CA CYS A 40 -1.86 -2.01 -4.36
C CYS A 40 -1.34 -2.37 -2.97
N GLN A 41 -0.08 -2.04 -2.65
CA GLN A 41 0.47 -2.28 -1.31
C GLN A 41 -0.22 -1.41 -0.24
N SER A 42 -0.59 -0.18 -0.58
CA SER A 42 -1.36 0.69 0.31
C SER A 42 -2.77 0.14 0.55
N ALA A 43 -3.45 -0.35 -0.49
CA ALA A 43 -4.74 -1.02 -0.34
C ALA A 43 -4.63 -2.30 0.51
N PHE A 44 -3.56 -3.08 0.33
CA PHE A 44 -3.30 -4.25 1.17
C PHE A 44 -3.06 -3.85 2.64
N ALA A 45 -2.34 -2.76 2.88
CA ALA A 45 -2.17 -2.21 4.22
C ALA A 45 -3.51 -1.86 4.87
N MET A 46 -4.41 -1.19 4.15
CA MET A 46 -5.76 -0.91 4.63
C MET A 46 -6.50 -2.17 5.07
N MET A 47 -6.42 -3.25 4.27
CA MET A 47 -7.05 -4.53 4.62
C MET A 47 -6.43 -5.16 5.87
N VAL A 48 -5.10 -5.13 5.99
CA VAL A 48 -4.37 -5.68 7.15
C VAL A 48 -4.67 -4.91 8.42
N PHE A 49 -4.74 -3.59 8.34
CA PHE A 49 -5.04 -2.72 9.47
C PHE A 49 -6.55 -2.58 9.73
N GLN A 50 -7.39 -3.13 8.85
CA GLN A 50 -8.85 -3.08 8.93
C GLN A 50 -9.37 -1.63 9.00
N ASP A 51 -8.78 -0.72 8.22
CA ASP A 51 -9.25 0.65 8.17
C ASP A 51 -10.69 0.69 7.66
N PRO A 52 -11.60 1.39 8.36
CA PRO A 52 -13.03 1.41 8.01
C PRO A 52 -13.31 2.19 6.72
N SER A 53 -12.37 3.01 6.26
CA SER A 53 -12.47 3.77 5.01
C SER A 53 -11.10 4.28 4.55
N ILE A 54 -11.02 4.73 3.30
CA ILE A 54 -9.85 5.43 2.76
C ILE A 54 -9.54 6.71 3.56
N ASN A 55 -10.57 7.41 4.05
CA ASN A 55 -10.36 8.63 4.85
C ASN A 55 -9.70 8.29 6.21
N ALA A 56 -10.16 7.23 6.88
CA ALA A 56 -9.53 6.76 8.12
C ALA A 56 -8.07 6.34 7.87
N PHE A 57 -7.79 5.70 6.74
CA PHE A 57 -6.43 5.40 6.32
C PHE A 57 -5.60 6.67 6.12
N GLN A 58 -6.12 7.69 5.44
CA GLN A 58 -5.43 8.96 5.23
C GLN A 58 -5.15 9.71 6.54
N GLN A 59 -6.12 9.79 7.45
CA GLN A 59 -5.93 10.37 8.79
C GLN A 59 -4.83 9.62 9.55
N ARG A 60 -4.85 8.28 9.50
CA ARG A 60 -3.83 7.44 10.11
C ARG A 60 -2.45 7.58 9.46
N LEU A 61 -2.37 7.92 8.18
CA LEU A 61 -1.10 8.22 7.50
C LEU A 61 -0.48 9.56 7.91
N GLN A 62 -1.26 10.49 8.46
CA GLN A 62 -0.69 11.69 9.07
C GLN A 62 0.18 11.34 10.29
N ASP A 63 -0.05 10.19 10.92
CA ASP A 63 0.83 9.66 11.95
C ASP A 63 2.13 9.11 11.33
N ILE A 64 3.26 9.72 11.68
CA ILE A 64 4.61 9.38 11.18
C ILE A 64 4.93 7.88 11.30
N LYS A 65 4.45 7.22 12.37
CA LYS A 65 4.67 5.78 12.62
C LYS A 65 4.12 4.90 11.48
N GLN A 66 3.01 5.30 10.87
CA GLN A 66 2.34 4.49 9.85
C GLN A 66 2.94 4.74 8.45
N LEU A 67 3.44 5.94 8.17
CA LEU A 67 4.27 6.19 6.98
C LEU A 67 5.52 5.32 6.98
N ASN A 68 6.19 5.20 8.14
CA ASN A 68 7.33 4.30 8.29
C ASN A 68 6.93 2.84 8.07
N ASN A 69 5.76 2.40 8.55
CA ASN A 69 5.27 1.04 8.30
C ASN A 69 4.96 0.81 6.81
N LEU A 70 4.36 1.76 6.09
CA LEU A 70 4.12 1.59 4.65
C LEU A 70 5.44 1.45 3.87
N LYS A 71 6.42 2.30 4.17
CA LYS A 71 7.74 2.23 3.54
C LYS A 71 8.48 0.92 3.87
N THR A 72 8.49 0.52 5.13
CA THR A 72 9.31 -0.61 5.60
C THR A 72 8.59 -1.97 5.55
N MET A 73 7.35 -2.06 6.04
CA MET A 73 6.59 -3.31 6.10
C MET A 73 5.88 -3.64 4.79
N PHE A 74 5.37 -2.65 4.06
CA PHE A 74 4.60 -2.85 2.83
C PHE A 74 5.39 -2.55 1.55
N ASN A 75 6.59 -1.98 1.67
CA ASN A 75 7.47 -1.63 0.56
C ASN A 75 6.87 -0.57 -0.39
N VAL A 76 6.08 0.35 0.15
CA VAL A 76 5.52 1.50 -0.60
C VAL A 76 6.61 2.56 -0.75
N SER A 77 6.93 2.96 -1.99
CA SER A 77 7.99 3.94 -2.25
C SER A 77 7.51 5.40 -2.19
N ALA A 78 6.30 5.66 -2.66
CA ALA A 78 5.69 6.98 -2.72
C ALA A 78 4.30 6.94 -2.06
N ILE A 79 4.04 7.93 -1.22
CA ILE A 79 2.76 8.11 -0.52
C ILE A 79 2.40 9.59 -0.71
N PRO A 80 1.13 9.94 -0.96
CA PRO A 80 0.71 11.33 -1.00
C PRO A 80 1.16 12.08 0.24
N GLN A 81 1.87 13.20 0.04
CA GLN A 81 2.03 14.17 1.11
C GLN A 81 0.62 14.62 1.51
N SER A 82 0.31 14.52 2.79
CA SER A 82 -1.02 14.79 3.33
C SER A 82 -1.52 16.13 2.80
N MET A 83 -2.57 16.14 1.97
CA MET A 83 -3.36 17.35 1.84
C MET A 83 -4.01 17.57 3.21
N PRO A 84 -3.80 18.72 3.87
CA PRO A 84 -4.67 19.08 4.98
C PRO A 84 -6.10 19.12 4.43
N LEU A 85 -7.00 18.33 5.01
CA LEU A 85 -8.43 18.46 4.78
C LEU A 85 -8.82 19.86 5.28
N ASN A 86 -9.02 20.79 4.34
CA ASN A 86 -9.64 22.09 4.62
C ASN A 86 -11.13 21.94 4.88
#